data_AF-A0A3L7TNJ0-F1
#
_entry.id   AF-A0A3L7TNJ0-F1
#
_cell.length_a   1.000
_cell.length_b   1.000
_cell.length_c   1.000
_cell.angle_alpha   90.00
_cell.angle_beta   90.00
_cell.angle_gamma   90.00
#
_symmetry.space_group_name_H-M   'P 1'
#
loop_
_entity.id
_entity.type
_entity.pdbx_description
1 polymer ?
#
loop_
_entity_poly.entity_id
_entity_poly.type
_entity_poly.pdbx_seq_one_letter_code
_entity_poly.pdbx_strand_id
1 'polypeptide(L)'
;MTHDHFPTTHATWLAEQIGGSNEGVARHIMDRYFEPLRVYVKGSSLRNFGDSADLVNDFFAARLGDASYLARWSQSGIPLRRWLLNGLLLHVRNRAIAESRRRTRGDAGVGGEGRTNGAHEAHVPEPHALHALERAWAISLVTEAHDRVRDALTREHRAPHWEVFRLHVLHGLPYADACPMAGVPTGNGANIVRSVSKRMATTLSELLARDGVAQAEVDDELALIQRMVAR
;
A
#
# COMPACT_ATOMS: atom_id res chain seq x y z
N MET A 1 5.89 36.72 1.46
CA MET A 1 4.86 36.26 0.52
C MET A 1 4.14 35.09 1.17
N THR A 2 3.04 35.40 1.83
CA THR A 2 2.12 34.48 2.52
C THR A 2 1.47 33.56 1.49
N HIS A 3 1.83 32.28 1.52
CA HIS A 3 1.09 31.27 0.77
C HIS A 3 -0.23 31.05 1.51
N ASP A 4 -1.33 31.46 0.86
CA ASP A 4 -2.69 31.05 1.20
C ASP A 4 -2.74 29.53 1.14
N HIS A 5 -2.60 28.87 2.29
CA HIS A 5 -2.99 27.48 2.46
C HIS A 5 -4.52 27.44 2.48
N PHE A 6 -5.13 27.43 1.29
CA PHE A 6 -6.47 26.89 1.16
C PHE A 6 -6.45 25.48 1.74
N PRO A 7 -7.28 25.15 2.74
CA PRO A 7 -7.41 23.77 3.19
C PRO A 7 -8.03 23.02 2.02
N THR A 8 -7.24 22.17 1.35
CA THR A 8 -7.79 21.23 0.37
C THR A 8 -8.75 20.31 1.11
N THR A 9 -10.04 20.62 1.02
CA THR A 9 -11.18 19.82 1.47
C THR A 9 -11.27 18.54 0.64
N HIS A 10 -10.22 17.73 0.65
CA HIS A 10 -10.21 16.40 0.08
C HIS A 10 -9.83 15.45 1.21
N ALA A 11 -10.72 15.35 2.19
CA ALA A 11 -10.61 14.34 3.23
C ALA A 11 -10.71 12.98 2.53
N THR A 12 -9.65 12.20 2.62
CA THR A 12 -9.65 10.80 2.16
C THR A 12 -10.36 9.95 3.20
N TRP A 13 -10.86 8.77 2.79
CA TRP A 13 -11.53 7.85 3.73
C TRP A 13 -10.67 7.58 4.98
N LEU A 14 -9.35 7.41 4.82
CA LEU A 14 -8.43 7.25 5.95
C LEU A 14 -8.38 8.49 6.84
N ALA A 15 -8.32 9.69 6.28
CA ALA A 15 -8.30 10.94 7.05
C ALA A 15 -9.59 11.15 7.84
N GLU A 16 -10.75 10.75 7.30
CA GLU A 16 -12.06 10.84 7.96
C GLU A 16 -12.20 9.85 9.12
N GLN A 17 -11.58 8.66 9.01
CA GLN A 17 -11.65 7.63 10.05
C GLN A 17 -10.62 7.82 11.17
N ILE A 18 -9.57 8.62 10.95
CA ILE A 18 -8.58 8.98 11.97
C ILE A 18 -9.24 9.88 13.02
N GLY A 19 -9.42 9.35 14.23
CA GLY A 19 -10.13 10.00 15.34
C GLY A 19 -11.35 9.21 15.84
N GLY A 20 -11.80 8.20 15.08
CA GLY A 20 -12.79 7.21 15.49
C GLY A 20 -12.18 5.90 16.03
N SER A 21 -12.91 4.78 15.89
CA SER A 21 -12.35 3.44 16.18
C SER A 21 -11.25 3.10 15.15
N ASN A 22 -9.99 3.16 15.58
CA ASN A 22 -8.83 2.86 14.74
C ASN A 22 -8.80 1.41 14.22
N GLU A 23 -9.68 0.52 14.67
CA GLU A 23 -9.64 -0.90 14.31
C GLU A 23 -9.86 -1.14 12.81
N GLY A 24 -10.82 -0.44 12.19
CA GLY A 24 -11.09 -0.57 10.75
C GLY A 24 -9.93 -0.05 9.89
N VAL A 25 -9.32 1.05 10.31
CA VAL A 25 -8.14 1.62 9.67
C VAL A 25 -6.92 0.72 9.84
N ALA A 26 -6.69 0.22 11.06
CA ALA A 26 -5.59 -0.67 11.36
C ALA A 26 -5.69 -1.96 10.54
N ARG A 27 -6.89 -2.56 10.47
CA ARG A 27 -7.15 -3.75 9.63
C ARG A 27 -6.85 -3.48 8.16
N HIS A 28 -7.36 -2.38 7.59
CA HIS A 28 -7.06 -1.99 6.22
C HIS A 28 -5.55 -1.84 5.97
N ILE A 29 -4.84 -1.16 6.88
CA ILE A 29 -3.39 -0.99 6.78
C ILE A 29 -2.66 -2.32 6.86
N MET A 30 -3.03 -3.19 7.81
CA MET A 30 -2.42 -4.51 7.96
C MET A 30 -2.64 -5.34 6.68
N ASP A 31 -3.88 -5.45 6.20
CA ASP A 31 -4.21 -6.23 5.02
C ASP A 31 -3.47 -5.73 3.77
N ARG A 32 -3.37 -4.40 3.59
CA ARG A 32 -2.74 -3.80 2.40
C ARG A 32 -1.21 -3.75 2.46
N TYR A 33 -0.64 -3.47 3.63
CA TYR A 33 0.78 -3.13 3.76
C TYR A 33 1.64 -4.22 4.38
N PHE A 34 1.05 -5.30 4.91
CA PHE A 34 1.83 -6.38 5.51
C PHE A 34 2.84 -6.99 4.53
N GLU A 35 2.40 -7.48 3.37
CA GLU A 35 3.32 -8.12 2.42
C GLU A 35 4.33 -7.13 1.80
N PRO A 36 3.94 -5.92 1.35
CA PRO A 36 4.91 -4.93 0.87
C PRO A 36 6.01 -4.59 1.89
N LEU A 37 5.67 -4.45 3.17
CA LEU A 37 6.66 -4.20 4.22
C LEU A 37 7.55 -5.43 4.47
N ARG A 38 7.01 -6.65 4.40
CA ARG A 38 7.83 -7.88 4.48
C ARG A 38 8.82 -7.99 3.34
N VAL A 39 8.40 -7.67 2.12
CA VAL A 39 9.28 -7.63 0.94
C VAL A 39 10.43 -6.64 1.17
N TYR A 40 10.15 -5.45 1.71
CA TYR A 40 11.19 -4.51 2.09
C TYR A 40 12.17 -5.09 3.11
N VAL A 41 11.66 -5.71 4.19
CA VAL A 41 12.52 -6.29 5.24
C VAL A 41 13.45 -7.35 4.66
N LYS A 42 12.92 -8.26 3.83
CA LYS A 42 13.70 -9.30 3.16
C LYS A 42 14.78 -8.72 2.23
N GLY A 43 14.46 -7.64 1.52
CA GLY A 43 15.35 -6.97 0.57
C GLY A 43 16.35 -5.99 1.18
N SER A 44 16.25 -5.67 2.48
CA SER A 44 17.07 -4.65 3.15
C SER A 44 17.94 -5.25 4.25
N SER A 45 18.80 -4.43 4.86
CA SER A 45 19.59 -4.80 6.03
C SER A 45 18.72 -5.18 7.24
N LEU A 46 17.40 -4.88 7.22
CA LEU A 46 16.50 -5.21 8.33
C LEU A 46 16.37 -6.71 8.57
N ARG A 47 16.59 -7.54 7.53
CA ARG A 47 16.61 -9.01 7.65
C ARG A 47 17.58 -9.54 8.72
N ASN A 48 18.58 -8.74 9.11
CA ASN A 48 19.56 -9.13 10.13
C ASN A 48 19.02 -8.98 11.56
N PHE A 49 17.83 -8.40 11.76
CA PHE A 49 17.26 -8.16 13.09
C PHE A 49 16.16 -9.18 13.49
N GLY A 50 15.76 -10.08 12.59
CA GLY A 50 14.74 -11.09 12.88
C GLY A 50 13.96 -11.55 11.66
N ASP A 51 12.90 -12.34 11.89
CA ASP A 51 11.99 -12.75 10.84
C ASP A 51 11.18 -11.55 10.30
N SER A 52 10.95 -11.56 8.98
CA SER A 52 10.24 -10.48 8.30
C SER A 52 8.81 -10.26 8.78
N ALA A 53 8.07 -11.34 9.06
CA ALA A 53 6.68 -11.25 9.53
C ALA A 53 6.64 -10.74 10.97
N ASP A 54 7.53 -11.25 11.83
CA ASP A 54 7.60 -10.84 13.23
C ASP A 54 7.94 -9.35 13.36
N LEU A 55 8.94 -8.86 12.61
CA LEU A 55 9.33 -7.45 12.64
C LEU A 55 8.19 -6.51 12.20
N VAL A 56 7.40 -6.92 11.19
CA VAL A 56 6.26 -6.13 10.70
C VAL A 56 5.08 -6.20 11.66
N ASN A 57 4.77 -7.37 12.21
CA ASN A 57 3.70 -7.54 13.20
C ASN A 57 3.99 -6.76 14.48
N ASP A 58 5.22 -6.83 15.00
CA ASP A 58 5.64 -6.07 16.18
C ASP A 58 5.53 -4.56 15.93
N PHE A 59 5.92 -4.10 14.75
CA PHE A 59 5.75 -2.71 14.34
C PHE A 59 4.28 -2.29 14.31
N PHE A 60 3.42 -3.09 13.68
CA PHE A 60 1.99 -2.80 13.60
C PHE A 60 1.34 -2.77 14.98
N ALA A 61 1.63 -3.75 15.84
CA ALA A 61 1.14 -3.79 17.21
C ALA A 61 1.58 -2.55 18.00
N ALA A 62 2.82 -2.10 17.83
CA ALA A 62 3.35 -0.93 18.54
C ALA A 62 2.82 0.42 18.03
N ARG A 63 2.42 0.53 16.75
CA ARG A 63 2.08 1.82 16.13
C ARG A 63 0.61 2.01 15.82
N LEU A 64 -0.08 0.95 15.36
CA LEU A 64 -1.48 1.07 14.95
C LEU A 64 -2.45 1.11 16.16
N GLY A 65 -1.98 0.72 17.35
CA GLY A 65 -2.69 0.96 18.61
C GLY A 65 -2.60 2.41 19.12
N ASP A 66 -1.66 3.21 18.61
CA ASP A 66 -1.46 4.61 18.99
C ASP A 66 -2.20 5.55 18.03
N ALA A 67 -3.31 6.13 18.48
CA ALA A 67 -4.11 7.06 17.66
C ALA A 67 -3.32 8.29 17.20
N SER A 68 -2.29 8.71 17.95
CA SER A 68 -1.45 9.84 17.56
C SER A 68 -0.56 9.52 16.36
N TYR A 69 -0.26 8.25 16.10
CA TYR A 69 0.63 7.85 15.02
C TYR A 69 0.04 8.19 13.64
N LEU A 70 -1.21 7.80 13.40
CA LEU A 70 -1.90 8.10 12.14
C LEU A 70 -2.35 9.55 12.04
N ALA A 71 -2.66 10.20 13.17
CA ALA A 71 -2.92 11.64 13.19
C ALA A 71 -1.71 12.48 12.77
N ARG A 72 -0.49 12.07 13.15
CA ARG A 72 0.75 12.72 12.65
C ARG A 72 0.96 12.48 11.17
N TRP A 73 0.63 11.28 10.67
CA TRP A 73 0.71 10.99 9.25
C TRP A 73 -0.21 11.90 8.43
N SER A 74 -1.48 12.03 8.82
CA SER A 74 -2.44 12.84 8.05
C SER A 74 -2.03 14.31 7.96
N GLN A 75 -1.30 14.83 8.95
CA GLN A 75 -0.75 16.19 8.96
C GLN A 75 0.59 16.34 8.21
N SER A 76 1.25 15.23 7.87
CA SER A 76 2.60 15.26 7.30
C SER A 76 2.66 15.50 5.79
N GLY A 77 1.56 15.21 5.07
CA GLY A 77 1.52 15.30 3.61
C GLY A 77 2.37 14.27 2.87
N ILE A 78 2.93 13.26 3.55
CA ILE A 78 3.71 12.21 2.88
C ILE A 78 2.83 10.99 2.55
N PRO A 79 3.12 10.27 1.44
CA PRO A 79 2.40 9.04 1.12
C PRO A 79 2.46 8.03 2.26
N LEU A 80 1.34 7.36 2.54
CA LEU A 80 1.22 6.39 3.64
C LEU A 80 2.30 5.30 3.58
N ARG A 81 2.63 4.83 2.38
CA ARG A 81 3.67 3.82 2.14
C ARG A 81 5.01 4.26 2.73
N ARG A 82 5.38 5.51 2.44
CA ARG A 82 6.62 6.12 2.92
C ARG A 82 6.60 6.35 4.42
N TRP A 83 5.46 6.77 4.95
CA TRP A 83 5.26 6.93 6.39
C TRP A 83 5.44 5.61 7.14
N LEU A 84 4.77 4.54 6.70
CA LEU A 84 4.87 3.21 7.29
C LEU A 84 6.29 2.65 7.22
N LEU A 85 6.96 2.80 6.07
CA LEU A 85 8.35 2.38 5.91
C LEU A 85 9.29 3.08 6.88
N ASN A 86 9.20 4.41 6.99
CA ASN A 86 10.02 5.19 7.92
C ASN A 86 9.75 4.78 9.37
N GLY A 87 8.48 4.56 9.71
CA GLY A 87 8.07 4.05 11.02
C GLY A 87 8.66 2.69 11.34
N LEU A 88 8.65 1.76 10.38
CA LEU A 88 9.24 0.42 10.51
C LEU A 88 10.75 0.49 10.74
N LEU A 89 11.47 1.26 9.91
CA LEU A 89 12.91 1.45 10.05
C LEU A 89 13.30 1.96 11.44
N LEU A 90 12.58 2.97 11.93
CA LEU A 90 12.81 3.54 13.26
C LEU A 90 12.46 2.53 14.36
N HIS A 91 11.36 1.80 14.21
CA HIS A 91 10.90 0.82 15.21
C HIS A 91 11.94 -0.30 15.39
N VAL A 92 12.37 -0.95 14.31
CA VAL A 92 13.30 -2.08 14.37
C VAL A 92 14.65 -1.66 14.97
N ARG A 93 15.15 -0.47 14.60
CA ARG A 93 16.43 0.01 15.12
C ARG A 93 16.37 0.43 16.58
N ASN A 94 15.32 1.14 16.99
CA ASN A 94 15.15 1.49 18.39
C ASN A 94 15.06 0.25 19.27
N ARG A 95 14.40 -0.81 18.78
CA ARG A 95 14.39 -2.11 19.44
C ARG A 95 15.79 -2.72 19.53
N ALA A 96 16.55 -2.76 18.43
CA ALA A 96 17.90 -3.30 18.43
C ALA A 96 18.84 -2.56 19.41
N ILE A 97 18.75 -1.22 19.46
CA ILE A 97 19.49 -0.39 20.43
C ILE A 97 19.07 -0.75 21.86
N ALA A 98 17.77 -0.86 22.14
CA ALA A 98 17.27 -1.22 23.46
C ALA A 98 17.68 -2.64 23.89
N GLU A 99 17.71 -3.61 22.96
CA GLU A 99 18.21 -4.96 23.21
C GLU A 99 19.72 -4.97 23.47
N SER A 100 20.51 -4.23 22.69
CA SER A 100 21.95 -4.09 22.94
C SER A 100 22.23 -3.50 24.32
N ARG A 101 21.52 -2.43 24.70
CA ARG A 101 21.65 -1.82 26.03
C ARG A 101 21.25 -2.78 27.15
N ARG A 102 20.22 -3.59 26.94
CA ARG A 102 19.80 -4.62 27.89
C ARG A 102 20.84 -5.73 28.03
N ARG A 103 21.52 -6.13 26.95
CA ARG A 103 22.64 -7.09 27.03
C ARG A 103 23.83 -6.51 27.79
N THR A 104 24.21 -5.26 27.50
CA THR A 104 25.32 -4.58 28.21
C THR A 104 25.00 -4.30 29.68
N ARG A 105 23.76 -3.95 30.03
CA ARG A 105 23.31 -3.78 31.43
C ARG A 105 22.97 -5.11 32.12
N GLY A 106 22.68 -6.16 31.38
CA GLY A 106 22.52 -7.52 31.92
C GLY A 106 23.84 -8.06 32.46
N ASP A 107 24.96 -7.54 31.95
CA ASP A 107 26.33 -7.82 32.42
C ASP A 107 26.81 -6.81 33.50
N ALA A 108 26.07 -5.71 33.70
CA ALA A 108 26.36 -4.69 34.71
C ALA A 108 25.05 -4.18 35.34
N GLY A 109 24.69 -4.78 36.49
CA GLY A 109 23.41 -4.58 37.16
C GLY A 109 22.99 -3.12 37.40
N VAL A 110 21.68 -2.90 37.22
CA VAL A 110 20.82 -1.78 37.68
C VAL A 110 21.08 -0.39 37.11
N GLY A 111 20.02 0.20 36.53
CA GLY A 111 19.78 1.64 36.57
C GLY A 111 19.66 2.34 35.21
N GLY A 112 18.52 2.99 34.98
CA GLY A 112 18.41 4.08 34.01
C GLY A 112 17.19 3.97 33.11
N GLU A 113 16.09 4.55 33.55
CA GLU A 113 14.93 4.92 32.73
C GLU A 113 15.37 5.81 31.57
N GLY A 114 15.44 5.23 30.37
CA GLY A 114 15.80 5.94 29.16
C GLY A 114 14.55 6.32 28.38
N ARG A 115 13.92 7.45 28.72
CA ARG A 115 13.04 8.15 27.80
C ARG A 115 13.83 8.46 26.53
N THR A 116 13.48 7.83 25.41
CA THR A 116 14.07 8.14 24.12
C THR A 116 13.11 9.05 23.34
N ASN A 117 13.31 10.36 23.48
CA ASN A 117 12.96 11.29 22.42
C ASN A 117 13.98 11.06 21.30
N GLY A 118 13.67 10.12 20.40
CA GLY A 118 14.47 9.84 19.22
C GLY A 118 14.34 10.99 18.22
N ALA A 119 15.29 11.91 18.26
CA ALA A 119 15.54 12.82 17.15
C ALA A 119 15.63 12.01 15.84
N HIS A 120 14.90 12.44 14.82
CA HIS A 120 14.86 11.83 13.50
C HIS A 120 16.23 11.92 12.82
N GLU A 121 17.13 10.98 13.07
CA GLU A 121 18.12 10.67 12.04
C GLU A 121 17.37 10.07 10.85
N ALA A 122 17.21 10.88 9.81
CA ALA A 122 16.55 10.49 8.58
C ALA A 122 17.37 9.37 7.92
N HIS A 123 17.00 8.12 8.19
CA HIS A 123 17.64 7.01 7.53
C HIS A 123 17.14 6.92 6.10
N VAL A 124 18.07 6.98 5.14
CA VAL A 124 17.78 6.84 3.72
C VAL A 124 17.42 5.38 3.42
N PRO A 125 16.21 5.09 2.95
CA PRO A 125 15.81 3.71 2.63
C PRO A 125 16.63 3.14 1.49
N GLU A 126 16.90 1.83 1.55
CA GLU A 126 17.70 1.14 0.55
C GLU A 126 16.96 1.12 -0.79
N PRO A 127 17.53 1.66 -1.89
CA PRO A 127 16.77 1.89 -3.14
C PRO A 127 16.15 0.63 -3.74
N HIS A 128 16.88 -0.49 -3.75
CA HIS A 128 16.37 -1.76 -4.29
C HIS A 128 15.24 -2.34 -3.45
N ALA A 129 15.36 -2.30 -2.12
CA ALA A 129 14.32 -2.77 -1.20
C ALA A 129 13.06 -1.90 -1.29
N LEU A 130 13.24 -0.58 -1.42
CA LEU A 130 12.14 0.36 -1.63
C LEU A 130 11.43 0.07 -2.94
N HIS A 131 12.16 -0.13 -4.05
CA HIS A 131 11.54 -0.47 -5.32
C HIS A 131 10.76 -1.80 -5.26
N ALA A 132 11.28 -2.80 -4.56
CA ALA A 132 10.59 -4.07 -4.35
C ALA A 132 9.29 -3.91 -3.53
N LEU A 133 9.30 -3.05 -2.50
CA LEU A 133 8.10 -2.69 -1.73
C LEU A 133 7.06 -2.03 -2.62
N GLU A 134 7.45 -0.98 -3.36
CA GLU A 134 6.52 -0.23 -4.21
C GLU A 134 5.90 -1.14 -5.27
N ARG A 135 6.69 -2.02 -5.87
CA ARG A 135 6.20 -3.04 -6.82
C ARG A 135 5.23 -4.01 -6.16
N ALA A 136 5.56 -4.55 -4.98
CA ALA A 136 4.69 -5.48 -4.27
C ALA A 136 3.34 -4.83 -3.91
N TRP A 137 3.36 -3.56 -3.48
CA TRP A 137 2.17 -2.77 -3.23
C TRP A 137 1.34 -2.56 -4.51
N ALA A 138 1.97 -2.16 -5.62
CA ALA A 138 1.28 -1.94 -6.89
C ALA A 138 0.62 -3.22 -7.42
N ILE A 139 1.31 -4.37 -7.33
CA ILE A 139 0.76 -5.68 -7.71
C ILE A 139 -0.45 -6.03 -6.84
N SER A 140 -0.37 -5.85 -5.53
CA SER A 140 -1.49 -6.11 -4.60
C SER A 140 -2.71 -5.26 -4.96
N LEU A 141 -2.51 -3.97 -5.22
CA LEU A 141 -3.58 -3.04 -5.59
C LEU A 141 -4.25 -3.42 -6.92
N VAL A 142 -3.46 -3.74 -7.94
CA VAL A 142 -3.97 -4.16 -9.25
C VAL A 142 -4.69 -5.50 -9.17
N THR A 143 -4.18 -6.44 -8.38
CA THR A 143 -4.84 -7.74 -8.14
C THR A 143 -6.20 -7.55 -7.50
N GLU A 144 -6.28 -6.71 -6.46
CA GLU A 144 -7.55 -6.42 -5.80
C GLU A 144 -8.55 -5.72 -6.75
N ALA A 145 -8.08 -4.79 -7.59
CA ALA A 145 -8.92 -4.15 -8.59
C ALA A 145 -9.46 -5.16 -9.61
N HIS A 146 -8.61 -6.08 -10.09
CA HIS A 146 -9.03 -7.18 -10.96
C HIS A 146 -10.11 -8.04 -10.32
N ASP A 147 -9.91 -8.48 -9.08
CA ASP A 147 -10.87 -9.31 -8.36
C ASP A 147 -12.21 -8.58 -8.18
N ARG A 148 -12.20 -7.31 -7.75
CA ARG A 148 -13.41 -6.51 -7.56
C ARG A 148 -14.20 -6.32 -8.86
N VAL A 149 -13.51 -6.03 -9.96
CA VAL A 149 -14.14 -5.83 -11.27
C VAL A 149 -14.71 -7.16 -11.81
N ARG A 150 -13.96 -8.25 -11.70
CA ARG A 150 -14.42 -9.60 -12.05
C ARG A 150 -15.68 -9.95 -11.28
N ASP A 151 -15.64 -9.83 -9.95
CA ASP A 151 -16.75 -10.25 -9.09
C ASP A 151 -17.99 -9.38 -9.31
N ALA A 152 -17.81 -8.09 -9.61
CA ALA A 152 -18.91 -7.20 -9.97
C ALA A 152 -19.55 -7.58 -11.32
N LEU A 153 -18.76 -7.87 -12.34
CA LEU A 153 -19.27 -8.34 -13.63
C LEU A 153 -19.97 -9.70 -13.51
N THR A 154 -19.48 -10.60 -12.66
CA THR A 154 -20.14 -11.88 -12.37
C THR A 154 -21.50 -11.67 -11.74
N ARG A 155 -21.60 -10.78 -10.73
CA ARG A 155 -22.88 -10.43 -10.09
C ARG A 155 -23.87 -9.77 -11.04
N GLU A 156 -23.38 -9.06 -12.06
CA GLU A 156 -24.18 -8.43 -13.11
C GLU A 156 -24.55 -9.40 -14.25
N HIS A 157 -24.23 -10.69 -14.14
CA HIS A 157 -24.37 -11.69 -15.22
C HIS A 157 -23.61 -11.33 -16.50
N ARG A 158 -22.51 -10.59 -16.36
CA ARG A 158 -21.60 -10.15 -17.43
C ARG A 158 -20.21 -10.78 -17.32
N ALA A 159 -20.10 -11.97 -16.72
CA ALA A 159 -18.84 -12.72 -16.63
C ALA A 159 -18.12 -12.88 -18.00
N PRO A 160 -18.82 -13.11 -19.13
CA PRO A 160 -18.18 -13.13 -20.46
C PRO A 160 -17.39 -11.85 -20.80
N HIS A 161 -17.78 -10.68 -20.28
CA HIS A 161 -17.09 -9.42 -20.55
C HIS A 161 -15.71 -9.38 -19.89
N TRP A 162 -15.62 -9.91 -18.67
CA TRP A 162 -14.35 -10.08 -17.98
C TRP A 162 -13.44 -11.04 -18.75
N GLU A 163 -14.00 -12.12 -19.28
CA GLU A 163 -13.23 -13.13 -20.01
C GLU A 163 -12.64 -12.58 -21.32
N VAL A 164 -13.41 -11.81 -22.09
CA VAL A 164 -12.89 -11.10 -23.27
C VAL A 164 -11.74 -10.17 -22.88
N PHE A 165 -11.90 -9.40 -21.80
CA PHE A 165 -10.85 -8.50 -21.31
C PHE A 165 -9.58 -9.27 -20.91
N ARG A 166 -9.71 -10.34 -20.14
CA ARG A 166 -8.59 -11.19 -19.70
C ARG A 166 -7.84 -11.79 -20.89
N LEU A 167 -8.56 -12.44 -21.82
CA LEU A 167 -7.96 -13.08 -22.99
C LEU A 167 -7.27 -12.07 -23.91
N HIS A 168 -7.88 -10.92 -24.15
CA HIS A 168 -7.32 -9.92 -25.05
C HIS A 168 -6.19 -9.10 -24.41
N VAL A 169 -6.43 -8.52 -23.23
CA VAL A 169 -5.51 -7.55 -22.61
C VAL A 169 -4.40 -8.24 -21.83
N LEU A 170 -4.72 -9.30 -21.09
CA LEU A 170 -3.73 -9.98 -20.23
C LEU A 170 -2.99 -11.11 -20.97
N HIS A 171 -3.63 -11.76 -21.93
CA HIS A 171 -3.03 -12.84 -22.73
C HIS A 171 -2.67 -12.45 -24.17
N GLY A 172 -3.00 -11.23 -24.61
CA GLY A 172 -2.60 -10.72 -25.92
C GLY A 172 -3.32 -11.37 -27.11
N LEU A 173 -4.41 -12.10 -26.89
CA LEU A 173 -5.13 -12.75 -27.98
C LEU A 173 -5.89 -11.72 -28.83
N PRO A 174 -5.95 -11.86 -30.16
CA PRO A 174 -6.76 -10.98 -30.99
C PRO A 174 -8.25 -11.15 -30.69
N TYR A 175 -9.07 -10.13 -30.97
CA TYR A 175 -10.52 -10.20 -30.72
C TYR A 175 -11.21 -11.36 -31.44
N ALA A 176 -10.68 -11.75 -32.61
CA ALA A 176 -11.18 -12.86 -33.39
C ALA A 176 -11.16 -14.20 -32.63
N ASP A 177 -10.21 -14.36 -31.69
CA ASP A 177 -10.07 -15.57 -30.88
C ASP A 177 -10.66 -15.36 -29.48
N ALA A 178 -10.36 -14.23 -28.85
CA ALA A 178 -10.80 -13.91 -27.49
C ALA A 178 -12.33 -13.84 -27.34
N CYS A 179 -13.04 -13.27 -28.32
CA CYS A 179 -14.49 -13.09 -28.21
C CYS A 179 -15.25 -14.43 -28.33
N PRO A 180 -15.00 -15.29 -29.34
CA PRO A 180 -15.63 -16.60 -29.40
C PRO A 180 -15.33 -17.49 -28.20
N MET A 181 -14.08 -17.49 -27.70
CA MET A 181 -13.70 -18.25 -26.50
C MET A 181 -14.50 -17.82 -25.26
N ALA A 182 -14.83 -16.53 -25.16
CA ALA A 182 -15.65 -15.98 -24.08
C ALA A 182 -17.17 -16.10 -24.33
N GLY A 183 -17.61 -16.60 -25.49
CA GLY A 183 -19.04 -16.66 -25.86
C GLY A 183 -19.64 -15.30 -26.26
N VAL A 184 -18.83 -14.38 -26.77
CA VAL A 184 -19.22 -13.01 -27.12
C VAL A 184 -19.05 -12.77 -28.63
N PRO A 185 -19.96 -12.05 -29.31
CA PRO A 185 -19.77 -11.65 -30.69
C PRO A 185 -18.53 -10.75 -30.88
N THR A 186 -17.66 -11.06 -31.84
CA THR A 186 -16.41 -10.32 -32.10
C THR A 186 -16.60 -8.81 -32.30
N GLY A 187 -17.70 -8.39 -32.94
CA GLY A 187 -18.03 -6.97 -33.14
C GLY A 187 -18.20 -6.17 -31.84
N ASN A 188 -18.47 -6.84 -30.72
CA ASN A 188 -18.63 -6.22 -29.41
C ASN A 188 -17.31 -6.15 -28.61
N GLY A 189 -16.26 -6.87 -29.03
CA GLY A 189 -15.03 -7.05 -28.26
C GLY A 189 -14.37 -5.74 -27.83
N ALA A 190 -14.19 -4.81 -28.77
CA ALA A 190 -13.56 -3.52 -28.50
C ALA A 190 -14.39 -2.65 -27.52
N ASN A 191 -15.72 -2.65 -27.65
CA ASN A 191 -16.61 -1.94 -26.72
C ASN A 191 -16.55 -2.53 -25.31
N ILE A 192 -16.53 -3.86 -25.21
CA ILE A 192 -16.43 -4.58 -23.94
C ILE A 192 -15.10 -4.27 -23.26
N VAL A 193 -13.97 -4.40 -23.97
CA VAL A 193 -12.64 -4.11 -23.41
C VAL A 193 -12.54 -2.67 -22.93
N ARG A 194 -13.03 -1.68 -23.70
CA ARG A 194 -13.08 -0.28 -23.26
C ARG A 194 -13.91 -0.09 -21.99
N SER A 195 -15.09 -0.71 -21.93
CA SER A 195 -15.97 -0.63 -20.76
C SER A 195 -15.32 -1.24 -19.51
N VAL A 196 -14.67 -2.40 -19.63
CA VAL A 196 -13.99 -3.07 -18.51
C VAL A 196 -12.75 -2.27 -18.09
N SER A 197 -11.97 -1.75 -19.03
CA SER A 197 -10.79 -0.91 -18.76
C SER A 197 -11.16 0.37 -18.01
N LYS A 198 -12.25 1.04 -18.41
CA LYS A 198 -12.77 2.21 -17.71
C LYS A 198 -13.16 1.86 -16.28
N ARG A 199 -13.85 0.73 -16.08
CA ARG A 199 -14.23 0.26 -14.75
C ARG A 199 -13.01 -0.06 -13.89
N MET A 200 -11.97 -0.66 -14.48
CA MET A 200 -10.69 -0.92 -13.81
C MET A 200 -10.04 0.36 -13.31
N ALA A 201 -9.95 1.39 -14.17
CA ALA A 201 -9.39 2.68 -13.80
C ALA A 201 -10.17 3.32 -12.64
N THR A 202 -11.51 3.32 -12.71
CA THR A 202 -12.36 3.80 -11.61
C THR A 202 -12.13 3.04 -10.31
N THR A 203 -12.09 1.70 -10.35
CA THR A 203 -11.85 0.89 -9.15
C THR A 203 -10.45 1.14 -8.57
N LEU A 204 -9.42 1.31 -9.39
CA LEU A 204 -8.08 1.67 -8.91
C LEU A 204 -8.07 3.04 -8.25
N SER A 205 -8.73 4.04 -8.84
CA SER A 205 -8.86 5.38 -8.23
C SER A 205 -9.56 5.32 -6.87
N GLU A 206 -10.63 4.52 -6.74
CA GLU A 206 -11.32 4.31 -5.46
C GLU A 206 -10.42 3.66 -4.40
N LEU A 207 -9.60 2.67 -4.81
CA LEU A 207 -8.65 2.02 -3.90
C LEU A 207 -7.54 2.97 -3.46
N LEU A 208 -7.04 3.83 -4.35
CA LEU A 208 -6.03 4.85 -4.04
C LEU A 208 -6.59 5.91 -3.09
N ALA A 209 -7.81 6.37 -3.32
CA ALA A 209 -8.49 7.29 -2.41
C ALA A 209 -8.67 6.67 -1.01
N ARG A 210 -8.96 5.36 -0.94
CA ARG A 210 -8.97 4.60 0.32
C ARG A 210 -7.62 4.52 0.99
N ASP A 211 -6.52 4.51 0.23
CA ASP A 211 -5.14 4.51 0.76
C ASP A 211 -4.64 5.92 1.13
N GLY A 212 -5.50 6.93 1.03
CA GLY A 212 -5.17 8.29 1.46
C GLY A 212 -4.48 9.13 0.38
N VAL A 213 -4.47 8.67 -0.87
CA VAL A 213 -3.96 9.45 -2.01
C VAL A 213 -4.94 10.58 -2.31
N ALA A 214 -4.43 11.81 -2.45
CA ALA A 214 -5.28 12.95 -2.79
C ALA A 214 -5.80 12.82 -4.22
N GLN A 215 -7.02 13.30 -4.48
CA GLN A 215 -7.65 13.18 -5.81
C GLN A 215 -6.79 13.80 -6.93
N ALA A 216 -6.04 14.85 -6.63
CA ALA A 216 -5.12 15.51 -7.56
C ALA A 216 -3.89 14.65 -7.91
N GLU A 217 -3.53 13.67 -7.08
CA GLU A 217 -2.36 12.80 -7.24
C GLU A 217 -2.72 11.42 -7.83
N VAL A 218 -4.03 11.11 -7.97
CA VAL A 218 -4.49 9.80 -8.43
C VAL A 218 -3.96 9.47 -9.82
N ASP A 219 -3.95 10.42 -10.75
CA ASP A 219 -3.48 10.18 -12.12
C ASP A 219 -1.97 9.87 -12.16
N ASP A 220 -1.18 10.57 -11.33
CA ASP A 220 0.26 10.34 -11.19
C ASP A 220 0.57 8.97 -10.57
N GLU A 221 -0.19 8.59 -9.54
CA GLU A 221 -0.09 7.28 -8.89
C GLU A 221 -0.51 6.15 -9.84
N LEU A 222 -1.56 6.32 -10.64
CA LEU A 222 -1.95 5.36 -11.68
C LEU A 222 -0.85 5.17 -12.73
N ALA A 223 -0.23 6.25 -13.19
CA ALA A 223 0.90 6.18 -14.12
C ALA A 223 2.11 5.47 -13.49
N LEU A 224 2.36 5.68 -12.19
CA LEU A 224 3.41 4.98 -11.44
C LEU A 224 3.14 3.47 -11.36
N ILE A 225 1.92 3.08 -11.00
CA ILE A 225 1.49 1.67 -10.93
C ILE A 225 1.67 0.99 -12.28
N GLN A 226 1.24 1.62 -13.37
CA GLN A 226 1.39 1.07 -14.72
C GLN A 226 2.86 0.80 -15.05
N ARG A 227 3.78 1.71 -14.73
CA ARG A 227 5.22 1.50 -14.92
C ARG A 227 5.78 0.37 -14.08
N MET A 228 5.26 0.18 -12.86
CA MET A 228 5.73 -0.86 -11.94
C MET A 228 5.24 -2.26 -12.33
N VAL A 229 4.05 -2.37 -12.93
CA VAL A 229 3.43 -3.66 -13.29
C VAL A 229 3.80 -4.10 -14.71
N ALA A 230 4.10 -3.17 -15.62
CA ALA A 230 4.48 -3.49 -17.01
C ALA A 230 5.89 -4.10 -17.18
N ARG A 231 6.69 -4.17 -16.11
CA ARG A 231 8.03 -4.80 -16.08
C ARG A 231 7.98 -6.16 -15.42
#